data_AF-A0A9P7BL87-F1
#
_entry.id   AF-A0A9P7BL87-F1
#
_cell.length_a   1.000
_cell.length_b   1.000
_cell.length_c   1.000
_cell.angle_alpha   90.00
_cell.angle_beta   90.00
_cell.angle_gamma   90.00
#
_symmetry.space_group_name_H-M   'P 1'
#
loop_
_entity.id
_entity.type
_entity.pdbx_description
1 polymer ?
#
loop_
_entity_poly.entity_id
_entity_poly.type
_entity_poly.pdbx_seq_one_letter_code
_entity_poly.pdbx_strand_id
1 'polypeptide(L)'
;MIIEEPTIEYADVEKSTAIENNKPVAKDTTTAHFVRFVNELLDIMDIDESLMGRYLVMDYCTIHKSHPMIRKIDSRGYRVMHLPPYSPELNPIKQF
;
A
#
# COMPACT_ATOMS: atom_id res chain seq x y z
N MET A 1 19.54 26.35 -4.75
CA MET A 1 18.90 25.53 -5.80
C MET A 1 17.55 25.14 -5.25
N ILE A 2 16.49 25.84 -5.67
CA ILE A 2 15.13 25.51 -5.27
C ILE A 2 14.72 24.36 -6.21
N ILE A 3 14.51 23.17 -5.66
CA ILE A 3 14.02 22.03 -6.42
C ILE A 3 12.50 22.09 -6.25
N GLU A 4 11.80 22.55 -7.29
CA GLU A 4 10.34 22.51 -7.31
C GLU A 4 9.91 21.04 -7.34
N GLU A 5 9.05 20.65 -6.41
CA GLU A 5 8.47 19.31 -6.40
C GLU A 5 7.53 19.15 -7.59
N PRO A 6 7.62 18.07 -8.39
CA PRO A 6 6.74 17.88 -9.52
C PRO A 6 5.31 17.61 -9.01
N THR A 7 4.38 18.49 -9.38
CA THR A 7 2.95 18.31 -9.13
C THR A 7 2.44 17.21 -10.05
N ILE A 8 2.12 16.04 -9.50
CA ILE A 8 1.47 14.97 -10.25
C ILE A 8 -0.03 15.23 -10.21
N GLU A 9 -0.58 15.74 -11.30
CA GLU A 9 -2.02 15.83 -11.52
C GLU A 9 -2.64 14.44 -11.59
N TYR A 10 -3.69 14.22 -10.80
CA TYR A 10 -4.49 13.00 -10.87
C TYR A 10 -5.44 13.13 -12.06
N ALA A 11 -5.19 12.36 -13.12
CA ALA A 11 -6.10 12.28 -14.25
C ALA A 11 -7.40 11.57 -13.83
N ASP A 12 -8.54 12.24 -14.04
CA ASP A 12 -9.86 11.64 -13.95
C ASP A 12 -9.99 10.51 -14.98
N VAL A 13 -10.11 9.27 -14.50
CA VAL A 13 -10.34 8.10 -15.36
C VAL A 13 -11.76 8.15 -15.89
N GLU A 14 -11.88 8.42 -17.18
CA GLU A 14 -13.13 8.40 -17.94
C GLU A 14 -13.85 7.05 -17.82
N LYS A 15 -15.17 7.14 -17.63
CA LYS A 15 -16.09 6.01 -17.48
C LYS A 15 -16.36 5.35 -18.84
N SER A 16 -15.68 4.23 -19.13
CA SER A 16 -16.01 3.39 -20.30
C SER A 16 -17.15 2.42 -19.99
N THR A 17 -18.27 2.57 -20.69
CA THR A 17 -19.46 1.71 -20.64
C THR A 17 -19.36 0.48 -21.55
N ALA A 18 -19.89 -0.66 -21.04
CA ALA A 18 -20.27 -1.92 -21.72
C ALA A 18 -19.08 -2.81 -22.20
N ILE A 19 -19.04 -4.14 -22.00
CA ILE A 19 -20.05 -5.20 -22.18
C ILE A 19 -19.74 -6.38 -21.21
N GLU A 20 -20.80 -7.00 -20.66
CA GLU A 20 -20.73 -8.18 -19.78
C GLU A 20 -20.16 -9.42 -20.46
N ASN A 21 -19.12 -10.01 -19.84
CA ASN A 21 -18.78 -11.42 -20.00
C ASN A 21 -18.73 -12.03 -18.58
N ASN A 22 -19.75 -12.82 -18.25
CA ASN A 22 -19.94 -13.47 -16.94
C ASN A 22 -18.94 -14.62 -16.70
N LYS A 23 -17.68 -14.26 -16.50
CA LYS A 23 -16.68 -15.06 -15.80
C LYS A 23 -16.14 -14.14 -14.71
N PRO A 24 -16.09 -14.53 -13.42
CA PRO A 24 -15.48 -13.69 -12.40
C PRO A 24 -14.00 -13.57 -12.74
N VAL A 25 -13.63 -12.48 -13.42
CA VAL A 25 -12.24 -12.07 -13.57
C VAL A 25 -11.75 -11.88 -12.14
N ALA A 26 -10.72 -12.63 -11.75
CA ALA A 26 -10.03 -12.38 -10.48
C ALA A 26 -9.62 -10.90 -10.51
N LYS A 27 -10.29 -10.08 -9.70
CA LYS A 27 -9.97 -8.66 -9.63
C LYS A 27 -8.63 -8.55 -8.94
N ASP A 28 -7.60 -8.20 -9.70
CA ASP A 28 -6.29 -7.91 -9.15
C ASP A 28 -6.40 -6.87 -8.04
N THR A 29 -5.50 -6.95 -7.06
CA THR A 29 -5.46 -5.99 -5.96
C THR A 29 -5.02 -4.63 -6.49
N THR A 30 -5.97 -3.71 -6.62
CA THR A 30 -5.70 -2.30 -6.96
C THR A 30 -5.08 -1.54 -5.78
N THR A 31 -4.43 -0.41 -6.07
CA THR A 31 -3.92 0.52 -5.04
C THR A 31 -5.01 0.97 -4.07
N ALA A 32 -6.27 1.13 -4.52
CA ALA A 32 -7.38 1.50 -3.65
C ALA A 32 -7.69 0.42 -2.60
N HIS A 33 -7.62 -0.86 -2.98
CA HIS A 33 -7.78 -1.97 -2.03
C HIS A 33 -6.64 -1.99 -1.00
N PHE A 34 -5.40 -1.80 -1.44
CA PHE A 34 -4.24 -1.68 -0.54
C PHE A 34 -4.41 -0.51 0.44
N VAL A 35 -4.81 0.66 -0.04
CA VAL A 35 -5.05 1.86 0.78
C VAL A 35 -6.10 1.58 1.85
N ARG A 36 -7.22 0.95 1.49
CA ARG A 36 -8.26 0.59 2.46
C ARG A 36 -7.73 -0.38 3.51
N PHE A 37 -7.05 -1.44 3.08
CA PHE A 37 -6.48 -2.44 3.97
C PHE A 37 -5.50 -1.83 4.98
N VAL A 38 -4.58 -0.97 4.53
CA VAL A 38 -3.61 -0.33 5.43
C VAL A 38 -4.30 0.58 6.44
N ASN A 39 -5.36 1.29 6.05
CA ASN A 39 -6.11 2.13 6.99
C ASN A 39 -6.75 1.29 8.11
N GLU A 40 -7.44 0.21 7.74
CA GLU A 40 -8.07 -0.70 8.70
C GLU A 40 -7.01 -1.37 9.59
N LEU A 41 -5.87 -1.77 9.02
CA LEU A 41 -4.75 -2.33 9.78
C LEU A 41 -4.23 -1.33 10.81
N LEU A 42 -3.98 -0.09 10.41
CA LEU A 42 -3.48 0.95 11.33
C LEU A 42 -4.49 1.22 12.46
N ASP A 43 -5.79 1.26 12.15
CA ASP A 43 -6.83 1.45 13.16
C ASP A 43 -6.85 0.32 14.21
N ILE A 44 -6.54 -0.93 13.79
CA ILE A 44 -6.39 -2.07 14.69
C ILE A 44 -5.08 -1.98 15.49
N MET A 45 -3.97 -1.60 14.86
CA MET A 45 -2.68 -1.46 15.53
C MET A 45 -2.73 -0.37 16.61
N ASP A 46 -3.48 0.70 16.38
CA ASP A 46 -3.64 1.82 17.32
C ASP A 46 -4.35 1.40 18.63
N ILE A 47 -5.02 0.24 18.66
CA ILE A 47 -5.65 -0.33 19.86
C ILE A 47 -4.59 -0.88 20.83
N ASP A 48 -3.46 -1.35 20.32
CA ASP A 48 -2.39 -1.97 21.11
C ASP A 48 -1.15 -1.06 21.16
N GLU A 49 -0.96 -0.39 22.29
CA GLU A 49 0.17 0.51 22.54
C GLU A 49 1.54 -0.21 22.38
N SER A 50 1.60 -1.54 22.54
CA SER A 50 2.84 -2.31 22.37
C SER A 50 3.32 -2.39 20.91
N LEU A 51 2.48 -1.98 19.96
CA LEU A 51 2.80 -1.91 18.53
C LEU A 51 3.33 -0.53 18.10
N MET A 52 3.30 0.48 18.98
CA MET A 52 3.84 1.81 18.68
C MET A 52 5.31 1.75 18.26
N GLY A 53 5.68 2.54 17.24
CA GLY A 53 7.06 2.62 16.76
C GLY A 53 7.55 1.41 15.96
N ARG A 54 6.71 0.38 15.74
CA ARG A 54 7.06 -0.82 14.97
C ARG A 54 7.04 -0.55 13.46
N TYR A 55 7.60 -1.54 12.74
CA TYR A 55 7.75 -1.50 11.30
C TYR A 55 6.73 -2.40 10.61
N LEU A 56 6.07 -1.87 9.59
CA LEU A 56 5.34 -2.64 8.59
C LEU A 56 6.35 -3.10 7.53
N VAL A 57 6.67 -4.40 7.55
CA VAL A 57 7.55 -5.02 6.55
C VAL A 57 6.70 -5.42 5.34
N MET A 58 7.05 -4.91 4.17
CA MET A 58 6.32 -5.15 2.91
C MET A 58 7.26 -5.69 1.83
N ASP A 59 6.75 -6.54 0.95
CA ASP A 59 7.49 -6.92 -0.27
C ASP A 59 7.64 -5.73 -1.22
N TYR A 60 8.53 -5.86 -2.21
CA TYR A 60 8.87 -4.80 -3.17
C TYR A 60 7.82 -4.66 -4.30
N CYS A 61 6.53 -4.77 -3.99
CA CYS A 61 5.45 -4.59 -4.97
C CYS A 61 5.19 -3.11 -5.28
N THR A 62 4.80 -2.78 -6.52
CA THR A 62 4.55 -1.40 -6.96
C THR A 62 3.41 -0.72 -6.19
N ILE A 63 2.37 -1.48 -5.82
CA ILE A 63 1.23 -0.97 -5.05
C ILE A 63 1.63 -0.49 -3.63
N HIS A 64 2.77 -0.97 -3.10
CA HIS A 64 3.26 -0.60 -1.76
C HIS A 64 4.06 0.70 -1.74
N LYS A 65 4.36 1.30 -2.91
CA LYS A 65 5.23 2.49 -3.03
C LYS A 65 4.45 3.82 -3.02
N SER A 66 3.20 3.80 -2.58
CA SER A 66 2.37 5.00 -2.47
C SER A 66 2.92 5.96 -1.41
N HIS A 67 3.55 7.06 -1.84
CA HIS A 67 4.09 8.11 -0.95
C HIS A 67 3.04 8.66 0.03
N PRO A 68 1.80 8.99 -0.40
CA PRO A 68 0.77 9.42 0.53
C PRO A 68 0.48 8.40 1.63
N MET A 69 0.54 7.10 1.30
CA MET A 69 0.31 6.04 2.28
C MET A 69 1.49 5.90 3.26
N ILE A 70 2.73 5.93 2.76
CA ILE A 70 3.93 5.88 3.61
C ILE A 70 3.91 7.05 4.61
N ARG A 71 3.62 8.27 4.15
CA ARG A 71 3.48 9.44 5.02
C ARG A 71 2.37 9.27 6.07
N LYS A 72 1.27 8.60 5.72
CA LYS A 72 0.19 8.31 6.67
C LYS A 72 0.65 7.33 7.75
N ILE A 73 1.35 6.26 7.38
CA ILE A 73 1.93 5.29 8.31
C ILE A 73 2.89 5.99 9.28
N ASP A 74 3.79 6.82 8.75
CA ASP A 74 4.75 7.60 9.55
C ASP A 74 4.05 8.58 10.50
N SER A 75 2.98 9.25 10.04
CA SER A 75 2.22 10.20 10.86
C SER A 75 1.50 9.56 12.04
N ARG A 76 1.24 8.24 12.00
CA ARG A 76 0.68 7.48 13.12
C ARG A 76 1.75 6.88 14.04
N GLY A 77 3.04 7.18 13.81
CA GLY A 77 4.14 6.71 14.64
C GLY A 77 4.66 5.32 14.30
N TYR A 78 4.28 4.76 13.15
CA TYR A 78 4.85 3.52 12.62
C TYR A 78 5.87 3.82 11.54
N ARG A 79 6.56 2.80 11.03
CA ARG A 79 7.52 2.93 9.92
C ARG A 79 7.31 1.85 8.88
N VAL A 80 7.74 2.13 7.64
CA VAL A 80 7.72 1.14 6.55
C VAL A 80 9.13 0.62 6.29
N MET A 81 9.26 -0.70 6.07
CA MET A 81 10.48 -1.31 5.56
C MET A 81 10.15 -2.20 4.36
N HIS A 82 10.80 -1.95 3.22
CA HIS A 82 10.66 -2.80 2.04
C HIS A 82 11.74 -3.88 2.04
N LEU A 83 11.35 -5.11 1.71
CA LEU A 83 12.28 -6.19 1.44
C LEU A 83 13.06 -5.93 0.14
N PRO A 84 14.29 -6.46 0.01
CA PRO A 84 15.01 -6.47 -1.25
C PRO A 84 14.18 -7.08 -2.40
N PRO A 85 14.34 -6.60 -3.64
CA PRO A 85 13.70 -7.21 -4.80
C PRO A 85 14.05 -8.69 -4.93
N TYR A 86 13.05 -9.51 -5.28
CA TYR A 86 13.22 -10.96 -5.51
C TYR A 86 13.76 -11.77 -4.33
N SER A 87 13.48 -11.33 -3.09
CA SER A 87 13.83 -12.06 -1.85
C SER A 87 12.62 -12.67 -1.14
N PRO A 88 11.92 -13.66 -1.74
CA PRO A 88 10.78 -14.32 -1.08
C PRO A 88 11.19 -15.06 0.20
N GLU A 89 12.43 -15.51 0.32
CA GLU A 89 13.01 -16.15 1.51
C GLU A 89 13.04 -15.22 2.74
N LEU A 90 13.01 -13.91 2.52
CA LEU A 90 13.00 -12.91 3.59
C LEU A 90 11.58 -12.50 4.00
N ASN A 91 10.53 -13.03 3.35
CA ASN A 91 9.15 -12.69 3.66
C ASN A 91 8.50 -13.79 4.52
N PRO A 92 8.34 -13.57 5.84
CA PRO A 92 7.81 -14.60 6.74
C PRO A 92 6.40 -15.08 6.33
N ILE A 93 5.60 -14.22 5.68
CA ILE A 93 4.23 -14.59 5.25
C ILE A 93 4.21 -15.68 4.16
N LYS A 94 5.36 -15.96 3.53
CA LYS A 94 5.51 -17.01 2.51
C LYS A 94 5.88 -18.38 3.09
N GLN A 95 6.12 -18.46 4.40
CA GLN A 95 6.51 -19.69 5.10
C GLN A 95 5.32 -20.45 5.72
N PHE A 96 4.08 -20.00 5.48
CA PHE A 96 2.83 -20.60 5.98
C PHE A 96 2.05 -21.31 4.88
#